data_AF-A0A519KX60-F1
#
_entry.id   AF-A0A519KX60-F1
#
_cell.length_a   1.000
_cell.length_b   1.000
_cell.length_c   1.000
_cell.angle_alpha   90.00
_cell.angle_beta   90.00
_cell.angle_gamma   90.00
#
_symmetry.space_group_name_H-M   'P 1'
#
loop_
_entity.id
_entity.type
_entity.pdbx_description
1 polymer ?
#
loop_
_entity_poly.entity_id
_entity_poly.type
_entity_poly.pdbx_seq_one_letter_code
_entity_poly.pdbx_strand_id
1 'polypeptide(L)' 'DKVEAQLHRVVPEDWLPKAHHWLILHGRYTCTARKPRCSACVISDLCPSRAGLQALGEAV' A
#
# COMPACT_ATOMS: atom_id res chain seq x y z
N ASP A 1 -13.72 13.01 -3.85
CA ASP A 1 -12.90 12.06 -3.08
C ASP A 1 -11.71 12.68 -2.37
N LYS A 2 -11.56 12.46 -1.06
CA LYS A 2 -10.43 12.97 -0.26
C LYS A 2 -9.11 12.27 -0.61
N VAL A 3 -9.14 10.96 -0.84
CA VAL A 3 -7.96 10.14 -1.13
C VAL A 3 -7.37 10.47 -2.50
N GLU A 4 -8.21 10.60 -3.52
CA GLU A 4 -7.80 10.97 -4.88
C GLU A 4 -7.10 12.34 -4.90
N ALA A 5 -7.69 13.35 -4.24
CA ALA A 5 -7.09 14.68 -4.15
C ALA A 5 -5.72 14.68 -3.46
N GLN A 6 -5.49 13.79 -2.48
CA GLN A 6 -4.18 13.63 -1.86
C GLN A 6 -3.17 12.98 -2.80
N LEU A 7 -3.60 11.97 -3.58
CA LEU A 7 -2.75 11.29 -4.56
C LEU A 7 -2.29 12.25 -5.67
N HIS A 8 -3.20 13.06 -6.21
CA HIS A 8 -2.90 14.08 -7.23
C HIS A 8 -1.91 15.16 -6.75
N ARG A 9 -1.82 15.43 -5.44
CA ARG A 9 -0.87 16.41 -4.89
C ARG A 9 0.56 15.89 -4.82
N VAL A 10 0.75 14.57 -4.75
CA VAL A 10 2.07 13.96 -4.50
C VAL A 10 2.61 13.20 -5.70
N VAL A 11 1.73 12.73 -6.60
CA VAL A 11 2.11 11.99 -7.81
C VAL A 11 2.06 12.92 -9.02
N PRO A 12 3.16 13.04 -9.80
CA PRO A 12 3.16 13.76 -11.07
C PRO A 12 2.08 13.24 -12.03
N GLU A 13 1.50 14.12 -12.84
CA GLU A 13 0.33 13.80 -13.67
C GLU A 13 0.58 12.62 -14.63
N ASP A 14 1.75 12.59 -15.26
CA ASP A 14 2.18 11.52 -16.17
C ASP A 14 2.21 10.12 -15.51
N TRP A 15 2.32 10.07 -14.19
CA TRP A 15 2.45 8.83 -13.43
C TRP A 15 1.12 8.41 -12.80
N LEU A 16 0.10 9.26 -12.77
CA LEU A 16 -1.18 8.94 -12.13
C LEU A 16 -1.83 7.65 -12.65
N PRO A 17 -1.91 7.38 -13.97
CA PRO A 17 -2.49 6.13 -14.44
C PRO A 17 -1.68 4.92 -14.01
N LYS A 18 -0.35 5.04 -13.91
CA LYS A 18 0.54 3.96 -13.47
C LYS A 18 0.42 3.75 -11.96
N ALA A 19 0.43 4.83 -11.19
CA ALA A 19 0.28 4.80 -9.73
C ALA A 19 -1.04 4.15 -9.32
N HIS A 20 -2.14 4.45 -10.02
CA HIS A 20 -3.42 3.79 -9.81
C HIS A 20 -3.31 2.26 -9.93
N HIS A 21 -2.74 1.76 -11.03
CA HIS A 21 -2.54 0.33 -11.23
C HIS A 21 -1.58 -0.27 -10.18
N TRP A 22 -0.50 0.43 -9.83
CA TRP A 22 0.44 -0.05 -8.80
C TRP A 22 -0.23 -0.24 -7.45
N LEU A 23 -1.05 0.71 -7.01
CA LEU A 23 -1.78 0.62 -5.74
C LEU A 23 -2.78 -0.54 -5.75
N ILE A 24 -3.51 -0.74 -6.85
CA ILE A 24 -4.45 -1.85 -7.00
C ILE A 24 -3.72 -3.20 -6.97
N LEU A 25 -2.65 -3.34 -7.76
CA LEU A 25 -1.89 -4.59 -7.84
C LEU A 25 -1.22 -4.90 -6.51
N HIS A 26 -0.67 -3.88 -5.84
CA HIS A 26 -0.08 -4.04 -4.51
C HIS A 26 -1.10 -4.51 -3.48
N GLY A 27 -2.28 -3.89 -3.42
CA GLY A 27 -3.37 -4.33 -2.53
C GLY A 27 -3.89 -5.73 -2.86
N ARG A 28 -3.88 -6.13 -4.14
CA ARG A 28 -4.35 -7.44 -4.58
C ARG A 28 -3.37 -8.57 -4.26
N TYR A 29 -2.07 -8.33 -4.38
CA TYR A 29 -1.06 -9.40 -4.34
C TYR A 29 -0.11 -9.35 -3.14
N THR A 30 0.00 -8.20 -2.45
CA THR A 30 0.96 -7.99 -1.36
C THR A 30 0.27 -7.48 -0.09
N CYS A 31 -0.36 -6.30 -0.13
CA CYS A 31 -1.08 -5.69 0.98
C CYS A 31 -2.55 -6.12 0.99
N THR A 32 -2.77 -7.43 1.06
CA THR A 32 -4.12 -8.02 1.03
C THR A 32 -4.91 -7.65 2.29
N ALA A 33 -6.24 -7.53 2.15
CA ALA A 33 -7.11 -7.13 3.26
C ALA A 33 -7.06 -8.08 4.48
N ARG A 34 -6.72 -9.35 4.25
CA ARG A 34 -6.47 -10.34 5.30
C ARG A 34 -5.07 -10.89 5.12
N LYS A 35 -4.30 -10.94 6.21
CA LYS A 35 -2.94 -11.50 6.23
C LYS A 35 -2.01 -10.91 5.16
N PRO A 36 -1.79 -9.58 5.12
CA PRO A 36 -0.83 -8.97 4.20
C PRO A 36 0.56 -9.59 4.31
N ARG A 37 1.25 -9.67 3.18
CA ARG A 37 2.61 -10.23 3.04
C ARG A 37 3.65 -9.14 3.33
N CYS A 38 3.65 -8.62 4.55
CA CYS A 38 4.55 -7.54 4.99
C CYS A 38 6.03 -7.89 4.83
N SER A 39 6.43 -9.16 4.97
CA SER A 39 7.81 -9.60 4.74
C SER A 39 8.25 -9.48 3.28
N ALA A 40 7.32 -9.58 2.33
CA ALA A 40 7.56 -9.43 0.89
C ALA A 40 7.22 -8.03 0.36
N CYS A 41 6.79 -7.10 1.22
CA CYS A 41 6.40 -5.76 0.83
C CYS A 41 7.63 -4.86 0.69
N VAL A 42 7.83 -4.27 -0.50
CA VAL A 42 8.98 -3.41 -0.82
C VAL A 42 9.01 -2.08 -0.06
N ILE A 43 7.88 -1.66 0.52
CA ILE A 43 7.75 -0.44 1.33
C ILE A 43 7.44 -0.74 2.81
N SER A 44 7.69 -1.97 3.25
CA SER A 44 7.34 -2.45 4.60
C SER A 44 8.06 -1.69 5.71
N ASP A 45 9.29 -1.25 5.45
CA ASP A 45 10.10 -0.41 6.32
C ASP A 45 9.53 1.00 6.50
N LEU A 46 8.77 1.50 5.52
CA LEU A 46 8.11 2.81 5.56
C LEU A 46 6.65 2.74 6.06
N CYS A 47 6.11 1.54 6.28
CA CYS A 47 4.69 1.34 6.57
C CYS A 47 4.37 1.54 8.07
N PRO A 48 3.57 2.56 8.45
CA PRO A 48 3.23 2.80 9.85
C PRO A 48 2.34 1.70 10.46
N SER A 49 1.58 0.98 9.63
CA SER A 49 0.67 -0.08 10.09
C SER A 49 1.37 -1.42 10.33
N ARG A 50 2.59 -1.61 9.84
CA ARG A 50 3.30 -2.90 9.91
C ARG A 50 3.44 -3.42 11.33
N ALA A 51 3.91 -2.59 12.25
CA ALA A 51 4.18 -3.01 13.64
C ALA A 51 2.89 -3.50 14.33
N GLY A 52 1.77 -2.81 14.11
CA GLY A 52 0.46 -3.23 14.63
C GLY A 52 -0.02 -4.55 14.04
N LEU A 53 0.06 -4.70 12.71
CA LEU A 53 -0.35 -5.93 12.03
C LEU A 53 0.51 -7.15 12.46
N GLN A 54 1.80 -6.94 12.67
CA GLN A 54 2.70 -7.99 13.16
C GLN A 54 2.38 -8.38 14.60
N ALA A 55 2.12 -7.42 15.49
CA ALA A 55 1.77 -7.69 16.88
C ALA A 55 0.45 -8.48 17.01
N LEU A 56 -0.49 -8.30 16.07
CA LEU A 56 -1.76 -9.01 16.02
C LEU A 56 -1.66 -10.39 15.35
N GLY A 57 -0.50 -10.78 14.81
CA GLY A 57 -0.36 -12.01 14.01
C GLY A 57 -1.13 -11.96 12.69
N GLU A 58 -1.47 -10.75 12.23
CA GLU A 58 -2.23 -10.48 11.01
C GLU A 58 -1.33 -10.17 9.83
N ALA A 59 -0.01 -10.19 9.96
CA ALA A 59 0.93 -10.03 8.86
C ALA A 59 1.84 -11.24 8.72
N VAL A 60 2.14 -11.61 7.48
CA VAL A 60 3.10 -12.67 7.09
C VAL A 60 4.38 -12.05 6.57
#